data_AF-A0A936HVJ5-F1
#
_entry.id   AF-A0A936HVJ5-F1
#
_cell.length_a   1.000
_cell.length_b   1.000
_cell.length_c   1.000
_cell.angle_alpha   90.00
_cell.angle_beta   90.00
_cell.angle_gamma   90.00
#
_symmetry.space_group_name_H-M   'P 1'
#
loop_
_entity.id
_entity.type
_entity.pdbx_description
1 polymer ?
#
loop_
_entity_poly.entity_id
_entity_poly.type
_entity_poly.pdbx_seq_one_letter_code
_entity_poly.pdbx_strand_id
1 'polypeptide(L)'
;MIEISPTQRRALRAAAHHLKPVVSISQKGLTPSVLAEIDRCLKAHELIKLRLYGIDREVREALFLEICSALDCAEVQHIGNLLVLWRENPKDATPQKSAPAVRRKAEPATKKQAAARSETRSQKR
;
A
#
# COMPACT_ATOMS: atom_id res chain seq x y z
N MET A 1 -10.58 14.67 8.10
CA MET A 1 -9.47 13.68 7.99
C MET A 1 -9.93 12.34 8.54
N ILE A 2 -9.72 11.26 7.79
CA ILE A 2 -10.10 9.90 8.20
C ILE A 2 -8.95 9.25 8.97
N GLU A 3 -9.24 8.70 10.15
CA GLU A 3 -8.28 7.91 10.92
C GLU A 3 -8.31 6.44 10.48
N ILE A 4 -7.13 5.87 10.26
CA ILE A 4 -6.97 4.46 9.87
C ILE A 4 -6.23 3.68 10.94
N SER A 5 -6.69 2.46 11.21
CA SER A 5 -6.03 1.57 12.16
C SER A 5 -4.65 1.14 11.65
N PRO A 6 -3.69 0.81 12.54
CA PRO A 6 -2.35 0.38 12.13
C PRO A 6 -2.35 -0.87 11.22
N THR A 7 -3.28 -1.79 11.45
CA THR A 7 -3.47 -3.00 10.64
C THR A 7 -3.96 -2.65 9.23
N GLN A 8 -4.94 -1.75 9.13
CA GLN A 8 -5.45 -1.25 7.86
C GLN A 8 -4.40 -0.45 7.09
N ARG A 9 -3.64 0.42 7.77
CA ARG A 9 -2.53 1.16 7.17
C ARG A 9 -1.51 0.22 6.53
N ARG A 10 -1.16 -0.88 7.20
CA ARG A 10 -0.23 -1.89 6.67
C ARG A 10 -0.79 -2.58 5.42
N ALA A 11 -2.08 -2.93 5.42
CA ALA A 11 -2.75 -3.53 4.27
C ALA A 11 -2.78 -2.57 3.06
N LEU A 12 -3.16 -1.31 3.29
CA LEU A 12 -3.20 -0.26 2.26
C LEU A 12 -1.81 0.04 1.70
N ARG A 13 -0.76 0.03 2.52
CA ARG A 13 0.64 0.16 2.03
C ARG A 13 1.02 -0.97 1.09
N ALA A 14 0.68 -2.21 1.43
CA ALA A 14 0.97 -3.35 0.58
C ALA A 14 0.23 -3.26 -0.76
N ALA A 15 -1.06 -2.88 -0.74
CA ALA A 15 -1.85 -2.65 -1.94
C ALA A 15 -1.26 -1.51 -2.80
N ALA A 16 -0.87 -0.41 -2.17
CA ALA A 16 -0.34 0.76 -2.86
C ALA A 16 1.01 0.51 -3.55
N HIS A 17 1.82 -0.44 -3.08
CA HIS A 17 3.14 -0.71 -3.65
C HIS A 17 3.07 -1.02 -5.16
N HIS A 18 2.07 -1.79 -5.59
CA HIS A 18 1.90 -2.21 -6.99
C HIS A 18 1.18 -1.16 -7.85
N LEU A 19 0.56 -0.15 -7.24
CA LEU A 19 -0.15 0.90 -7.98
C LEU A 19 0.82 1.88 -8.64
N LYS A 20 0.51 2.25 -9.87
CA LYS A 20 1.18 3.35 -10.58
C LYS A 20 0.59 4.69 -10.11
N PRO A 21 1.38 5.77 -10.06
CA PRO A 21 0.85 7.09 -9.77
C PRO A 21 -0.16 7.51 -10.84
N VAL A 22 -1.37 7.89 -10.41
CA VAL A 22 -2.45 8.29 -11.32
C VAL A 22 -2.48 9.79 -11.55
N VAL A 23 -2.15 10.56 -10.52
CA VAL A 23 -2.14 12.02 -10.55
C VAL A 23 -0.76 12.53 -10.17
N SER A 24 -0.33 13.58 -10.87
CA SER A 24 0.98 14.20 -10.66
C SER A 24 0.83 15.69 -10.36
N ILE A 25 1.51 16.17 -9.32
CA ILE A 25 1.55 17.57 -8.92
C ILE A 25 2.88 18.15 -9.37
N SER A 26 2.81 19.21 -10.18
CA SER A 26 3.98 19.93 -10.70
C SER A 26 4.34 21.13 -9.82
N GLN A 27 5.37 21.89 -10.17
CA GLN A 27 5.84 23.07 -9.42
C GLN A 27 4.78 24.17 -9.21
N LYS A 28 3.69 24.18 -9.98
CA LYS A 28 2.53 25.07 -9.75
C LYS A 28 1.75 24.71 -8.47
N GLY A 29 2.09 23.62 -7.79
CA GLY A 29 1.49 23.23 -6.52
C GLY A 29 0.07 22.68 -6.65
N LEU A 30 -0.67 22.76 -5.54
CA LEU A 30 -2.07 22.36 -5.47
C LEU A 30 -2.95 23.41 -6.14
N THR A 31 -3.50 23.07 -7.29
CA THR A 31 -4.48 23.92 -7.98
C THR A 31 -5.88 23.33 -7.83
N PRO A 32 -6.95 24.13 -7.95
CA PRO A 32 -8.33 23.62 -7.88
C PRO A 32 -8.61 22.49 -8.88
N SER A 33 -8.04 22.56 -10.08
CA SER A 33 -8.16 21.51 -11.09
C SER A 33 -7.51 20.19 -10.66
N VAL A 34 -6.33 20.26 -10.02
CA VAL A 34 -5.65 19.08 -9.47
C VAL A 34 -6.46 18.50 -8.31
N LEU A 35 -6.99 19.35 -7.42
CA LEU A 35 -7.81 18.92 -6.30
C LEU A 35 -9.09 18.21 -6.77
N ALA A 36 -9.74 18.74 -7.81
CA ALA A 36 -10.90 18.09 -8.44
C ALA A 36 -10.54 16.75 -9.12
N GLU A 37 -9.35 16.64 -9.71
CA GLU A 37 -8.87 15.37 -10.28
C GLU A 37 -8.58 14.33 -9.19
N ILE A 38 -7.94 14.75 -8.09
CA ILE A 38 -7.70 13.88 -6.93
C ILE A 38 -9.02 13.35 -6.38
N ASP A 39 -10.04 14.20 -6.23
CA ASP A 39 -11.38 13.79 -5.79
C ASP A 39 -12.02 12.77 -6.74
N ARG A 40 -11.93 13.00 -8.06
CA ARG A 40 -12.41 12.04 -9.07
C ARG A 40 -11.70 10.69 -8.96
N CYS A 41 -10.38 10.68 -8.83
CA CYS A 41 -9.61 9.46 -8.70
C CYS A 41 -9.90 8.73 -7.39
N LEU A 42 -10.05 9.44 -6.28
CA LEU A 42 -10.42 8.86 -4.98
C LEU A 42 -11.81 8.21 -5.04
N LYS A 43 -12.77 8.83 -5.72
CA LYS A 43 -14.12 8.24 -5.91
C LYS A 43 -14.13 6.98 -6.77
N ALA A 44 -13.19 6.85 -7.71
CA ALA A 44 -13.11 5.73 -8.65
C ALA A 44 -12.28 4.55 -8.13
N HIS A 45 -11.19 4.83 -7.41
CA HIS A 45 -10.19 3.82 -7.04
C HIS A 45 -10.01 3.64 -5.54
N GLU A 46 -10.56 4.53 -4.71
CA GLU A 46 -10.47 4.58 -3.24
C GLU A 46 -9.06 4.79 -2.69
N LEU A 47 -8.06 4.09 -3.24
CA LEU A 47 -6.63 4.16 -2.94
C LEU A 47 -5.88 4.69 -4.16
N ILE A 48 -5.18 5.80 -4.01
CA ILE A 48 -4.42 6.41 -5.10
C ILE A 48 -2.98 6.72 -4.68
N LYS A 49 -2.09 6.69 -5.67
CA LYS A 49 -0.70 7.14 -5.53
C LYS A 49 -0.55 8.45 -6.33
N LEU A 50 -0.01 9.47 -5.67
CA LEU A 50 0.31 10.77 -6.24
C LEU A 50 1.82 10.88 -6.42
N ARG A 51 2.25 11.56 -7.48
CA ARG A 51 3.66 11.89 -7.69
C ARG A 51 3.87 13.40 -7.65
N LEU A 52 4.81 13.85 -6.83
CA LEU A 52 5.18 15.24 -6.70
C LEU A 52 6.47 15.52 -7.49
N TYR A 53 6.52 16.65 -8.18
CA TYR A 53 7.69 17.08 -8.93
C TYR A 53 8.17 18.44 -8.44
N GLY A 54 9.42 18.50 -7.98
CA GLY A 54 10.06 19.76 -7.58
C GLY A 54 9.46 20.41 -6.34
N ILE A 55 8.87 19.62 -5.43
CA ILE A 55 8.31 20.08 -4.15
C ILE A 55 9.26 19.67 -3.02
N ASP A 56 9.65 20.61 -2.16
CA ASP A 56 10.48 20.36 -0.98
C ASP A 56 9.76 19.55 0.09
N ARG A 57 10.52 18.81 0.91
CA ARG A 57 9.98 17.87 1.89
C ARG A 57 8.98 18.52 2.85
N GLU A 58 9.28 19.72 3.33
CA GLU A 58 8.45 20.49 4.27
C GLU A 58 7.10 20.88 3.65
N VAL A 59 7.09 21.25 2.37
CA VAL A 59 5.88 21.60 1.62
C VAL A 59 5.03 20.36 1.33
N ARG A 60 5.63 19.16 1.22
CA ARG A 60 4.86 17.92 0.99
C ARG A 60 3.94 17.60 2.16
N GLU A 61 4.40 17.78 3.38
CA GLU A 61 3.58 17.53 4.58
C GLU A 61 2.43 18.52 4.67
N ALA A 62 2.69 19.81 4.38
CA ALA A 62 1.65 20.83 4.32
C ALA A 62 0.60 20.53 3.23
N LEU A 63 1.05 20.18 2.01
CA LEU A 63 0.17 19.77 0.91
C LEU A 63 -0.68 18.56 1.28
N PHE A 64 -0.09 17.60 2.02
CA PHE A 64 -0.81 16.42 2.47
C PHE A 64 -1.96 16.79 3.39
N LEU A 65 -1.67 17.62 4.40
CA LEU A 65 -2.65 18.09 5.36
C LEU A 65 -3.76 18.88 4.68
N GLU A 66 -3.41 19.74 3.72
CA GLU A 66 -4.35 20.52 2.93
C GLU A 66 -5.29 19.63 2.11
N ILE A 67 -4.76 18.63 1.39
CA ILE A 67 -5.57 17.68 0.61
C ILE A 67 -6.47 16.86 1.53
N CYS A 68 -5.94 16.36 2.65
CA CYS A 68 -6.70 15.60 3.64
C CYS A 68 -7.81 16.43 4.30
N SER A 69 -7.57 17.73 4.51
CA SER A 69 -8.58 18.64 5.04
C SER A 69 -9.64 18.99 4.00
N ALA A 70 -9.28 19.06 2.72
CA ALA A 70 -10.21 19.44 1.65
C ALA A 70 -11.09 18.28 1.16
N LEU A 71 -10.56 17.06 1.14
CA LEU A 71 -11.21 15.88 0.53
C LEU A 71 -11.63 14.80 1.52
N ASP A 72 -11.40 15.03 2.82
CA ASP A 72 -11.62 14.06 3.89
C ASP A 72 -11.05 12.68 3.58
N CYS A 73 -9.77 12.64 3.20
CA CYS A 73 -9.03 11.40 2.98
C CYS A 73 -8.06 11.10 4.14
N ALA A 74 -7.55 9.87 4.18
CA ALA A 74 -6.58 9.38 5.14
C ALA A 74 -5.15 9.34 4.57
N GLU A 75 -4.18 9.63 5.43
CA GLU A 75 -2.77 9.39 5.16
C GLU A 75 -2.37 7.93 5.36
N VAL A 76 -1.90 7.27 4.29
CA VAL A 76 -1.36 5.91 4.39
C VAL A 76 0.16 5.94 4.51
N GLN A 77 0.82 6.64 3.60
CA GLN A 77 2.27 6.68 3.52
C GLN A 77 2.79 7.84 2.66
N HIS A 78 3.89 8.43 3.13
CA HIS A 78 4.75 9.32 2.36
C HIS A 78 6.06 8.59 2.00
N ILE A 79 6.43 8.55 0.72
CA ILE A 79 7.66 7.93 0.21
C ILE A 79 8.37 8.90 -0.71
N GLY A 80 9.27 9.73 -0.18
CA GLY A 80 10.04 10.67 -0.99
C GLY A 80 9.12 11.64 -1.74
N ASN A 81 9.02 11.49 -3.06
CA ASN A 81 8.12 12.30 -3.90
C ASN A 81 6.78 11.62 -4.22
N LEU A 82 6.49 10.48 -3.60
CA LEU A 82 5.25 9.74 -3.77
C LEU A 82 4.40 9.85 -2.51
N LEU A 83 3.12 10.12 -2.71
CA LEU A 83 2.12 10.20 -1.65
C LEU A 83 1.06 9.14 -1.88
N VAL A 84 0.61 8.49 -0.81
CA VAL A 84 -0.46 7.49 -0.85
C VAL A 84 -1.64 7.98 -0.03
N LEU A 85 -2.76 8.20 -0.72
CA LEU A 85 -4.02 8.67 -0.14
C LEU A 85 -5.08 7.59 -0.26
N TRP A 86 -5.96 7.54 0.73
CA TRP A 86 -7.08 6.62 0.74
C TRP A 86 -8.35 7.27 1.27
N ARG A 87 -9.51 6.89 0.73
CA ARG A 87 -10.84 7.33 1.17
C ARG A 87 -11.85 6.20 1.03
N GLU A 88 -12.68 5.99 2.04
CA GLU A 88 -13.81 5.04 1.97
C GLU A 88 -14.89 5.59 1.03
N ASN A 89 -15.35 4.76 0.08
CA ASN A 89 -16.50 5.10 -0.75
C ASN A 89 -17.79 4.71 -0.01
N PRO A 90 -18.79 5.60 0.12
CA PRO A 90 -20.05 5.28 0.80
C PRO A 90 -20.88 4.18 0.14
N LYS A 91 -20.56 3.77 -1.10
CA LYS A 91 -21.24 2.67 -1.81
C LYS A 91 -20.82 1.28 -1.32
N ASP A 92 -19.66 1.15 -0.70
CA ASP A 92 -19.12 -0.11 -0.18
C ASP A 92 -19.24 -0.21 1.36
N ALA A 93 -20.24 0.46 1.93
CA ALA A 93 -20.61 0.36 3.35
C ALA A 93 -21.22 -1.01 3.73
N THR A 94 -20.77 -2.10 3.10
CA THR A 94 -20.82 -3.41 3.74
C THR A 94 -19.62 -3.51 4.69
N PRO A 95 -19.81 -3.84 5.98
CA PRO A 95 -18.75 -3.90 6.96
C PRO A 95 -17.85 -5.09 6.64
N GLN A 96 -16.88 -4.91 5.74
CA GLN A 96 -15.84 -5.91 5.50
C GLN A 96 -14.81 -5.79 6.62
N LYS A 97 -15.22 -6.40 7.75
CA LYS A 97 -14.43 -7.23 8.64
C LYS A 97 -12.92 -7.17 8.33
N SER A 98 -12.23 -6.53 9.25
CA SER A 98 -10.92 -7.00 9.70
C SER A 98 -10.85 -8.53 9.72
N ALA A 99 -9.75 -9.08 9.17
CA ALA A 99 -9.21 -10.45 9.32
C ALA A 99 -9.53 -11.45 8.16
N PRO A 100 -8.60 -12.38 7.80
CA PRO A 100 -7.66 -13.02 8.72
C PRO A 100 -6.19 -13.11 8.29
N ALA A 101 -5.36 -13.39 9.30
CA ALA A 101 -3.99 -13.82 9.19
C ALA A 101 -3.82 -14.94 8.15
N VAL A 102 -3.19 -14.61 7.01
CA VAL A 102 -2.59 -15.64 6.17
C VAL A 102 -1.35 -16.14 6.91
N ARG A 103 -1.55 -17.22 7.67
CA ARG A 103 -0.48 -18.15 8.05
C ARG A 103 0.29 -18.49 6.77
N ARG A 104 1.49 -17.95 6.62
CA ARG A 104 2.43 -18.48 5.62
C ARG A 104 2.81 -19.89 6.07
N LYS A 105 2.13 -20.90 5.52
CA LYS A 105 2.73 -22.24 5.38
C LYS A 105 3.90 -22.06 4.41
N ALA A 106 5.10 -21.91 4.95
CA ALA A 106 6.33 -22.01 4.19
C ALA A 106 7.07 -23.25 4.71
N GLU A 107 6.73 -24.40 4.13
CA GLU A 107 7.68 -25.49 4.03
C GLU A 107 7.69 -25.93 2.57
N PRO A 108 8.81 -25.71 1.88
CA PRO A 108 9.25 -26.62 0.85
C PRO A 108 10.55 -27.28 1.32
N ALA A 109 10.46 -28.60 1.51
CA ALA A 109 11.59 -29.49 1.75
C ALA A 109 12.69 -29.28 0.70
N THR A 110 13.88 -28.87 1.14
CA THR A 110 15.08 -28.87 0.30
C THR A 110 15.55 -30.31 0.10
N LYS A 111 15.43 -30.80 -1.13
CA LYS A 111 16.03 -32.06 -1.57
C LYS A 111 17.53 -31.85 -1.85
N LYS A 112 18.39 -32.09 -0.85
CA LYS A 112 19.85 -32.31 -0.93
C LYS A 112 20.32 -32.53 0.52
N GLN A 113 20.86 -33.65 0.99
CA GLN A 113 21.82 -34.63 0.45
C GLN A 113 21.47 -35.97 1.17
N ALA A 114 21.15 -37.09 0.53
CA ALA A 114 22.06 -38.01 -0.17
C ALA A 114 23.51 -38.00 0.35
N ALA A 115 23.74 -38.54 1.56
CA ALA A 115 25.00 -39.18 1.98
C ALA A 115 24.89 -39.71 3.43
N ALA A 116 24.14 -40.79 3.63
CA ALA A 116 24.35 -41.65 4.79
C ALA A 116 23.79 -43.04 4.49
N ARG A 117 24.64 -44.05 4.71
CA ARG A 117 24.24 -45.43 5.00
C ARG A 117 24.03 -46.38 3.81
N SER A 118 25.06 -46.54 3.00
CA SER A 118 25.30 -47.81 2.30
C SER A 118 26.66 -48.34 2.74
N GLU A 119 26.68 -49.01 3.90
CA GLU A 119 27.69 -50.01 4.27
C GLU A 119 27.34 -50.60 5.64
N THR A 120 26.42 -51.56 5.66
CA THR A 120 26.38 -52.57 6.74
C THR A 120 25.80 -53.87 6.19
N ARG A 121 26.72 -54.77 5.84
CA ARG A 121 26.76 -56.16 6.33
C ARG A 121 25.57 -57.09 6.00
N SER A 122 25.90 -58.07 5.15
CA SER A 122 25.69 -59.51 5.38
C SER A 122 24.34 -60.15 5.07
N GLN A 123 24.46 -61.40 4.62
CA GLN A 123 23.49 -62.47 4.42
C GLN A 123 22.61 -62.38 3.16
N LYS A 124 22.88 -63.25 2.17
CA LYS A 124 22.23 -64.58 2.09
C LYS A 124 22.61 -65.33 0.80
N ARG A 125 23.55 -66.27 0.89
CA ARG A 125 23.51 -67.64 0.32
C ARG A 125 24.82 -68.36 0.58
#